data_AF-A0A1H9ES13-F1
#
_entry.id   AF-A0A1H9ES13-F1
#
_cell.length_a   1.000
_cell.length_b   1.000
_cell.length_c   1.000
_cell.angle_alpha   90.00
_cell.angle_beta   90.00
_cell.angle_gamma   90.00
#
_symmetry.space_group_name_H-M   'P 1'
#
loop_
_entity.id
_entity.type
_entity.pdbx_description
1 polymer ?
#
loop_
_entity_poly.entity_id
_entity_poly.type
_entity_poly.pdbx_seq_one_letter_code
_entity_poly.pdbx_strand_id
1 'polypeptide(L)'
;MAITQSRQLQLLAGQSSIARKVFEFVPIQDAWSTHDIHNASVTANATGVSSYAVRRALGELKDAGLIREPVGGKFQRDAATQKTKKEPVMNQVAKPNVVAIKKPEGALDALAALSGEVVNLSDEFSKRMKSMAARIEEVALSVAAEQESNAEALGKLKQLQALLKGMAS
;
A
#
# COMPACT_ATOMS: atom_id res chain seq x y z
N MET A 1 7.28 -13.94 7.93
CA MET A 1 7.49 -12.90 8.96
C MET A 1 6.17 -12.72 9.70
N ALA A 2 6.11 -12.93 11.02
CA ALA A 2 4.86 -12.81 11.77
C ALA A 2 4.64 -11.33 12.18
N ILE A 3 3.52 -10.75 11.77
CA ILE A 3 3.14 -9.39 12.14
C ILE A 3 2.58 -9.42 13.58
N THR A 4 3.03 -8.51 14.44
CA THR A 4 2.51 -8.36 15.81
C THR A 4 1.08 -7.80 15.78
N GLN A 5 0.21 -8.24 16.70
CA GLN A 5 -1.21 -7.85 16.73
C GLN A 5 -1.42 -6.32 16.72
N SER A 6 -0.61 -5.59 17.49
CA SER A 6 -0.67 -4.12 17.54
C SER A 6 -0.35 -3.49 16.18
N ARG A 7 0.62 -4.05 15.46
CA ARG A 7 0.98 -3.61 14.11
C ARG A 7 -0.10 -3.97 13.10
N GLN A 8 -0.73 -5.14 13.24
CA GLN A 8 -1.86 -5.53 12.40
C GLN A 8 -3.06 -4.58 12.59
N LEU A 9 -3.38 -4.20 13.83
CA LEU A 9 -4.46 -3.26 14.12
C LEU A 9 -4.16 -1.85 13.58
N GLN A 10 -2.92 -1.38 13.68
CA GLN A 10 -2.49 -0.12 13.09
C GLN A 10 -2.57 -0.13 11.57
N LEU A 11 -2.13 -1.22 10.93
CA LEU A 11 -2.23 -1.38 9.49
C LEU A 11 -3.70 -1.47 9.04
N LEU A 12 -4.55 -2.19 9.77
CA LEU A 12 -6.00 -2.23 9.52
C LEU A 12 -6.65 -0.85 9.68
N ALA A 13 -6.21 -0.06 10.66
CA ALA A 13 -6.70 1.31 10.88
C ALA A 13 -6.34 2.29 9.75
N GLY A 14 -5.34 1.97 8.92
CA GLY A 14 -5.01 2.70 7.69
C GLY A 14 -5.80 2.25 6.46
N GLN A 15 -6.54 1.13 6.52
CA GLN A 15 -7.26 0.56 5.38
C GLN A 15 -8.68 1.08 5.22
N SER A 16 -9.23 0.89 4.02
CA SER A 16 -10.62 1.21 3.68
C SER A 16 -11.62 0.39 4.51
N SER A 17 -12.81 0.93 4.72
CA SER A 17 -13.88 0.26 5.49
C SER A 17 -14.28 -1.10 4.89
N ILE A 18 -14.22 -1.22 3.57
CA ILE A 18 -14.46 -2.46 2.83
C ILE A 18 -13.33 -3.46 3.10
N ALA A 19 -12.06 -3.03 3.01
CA ALA A 19 -10.92 -3.90 3.29
C ALA A 19 -10.89 -4.44 4.72
N ARG A 20 -11.24 -3.62 5.73
CA ARG A 20 -11.35 -4.09 7.12
C ARG A 20 -12.39 -5.20 7.27
N LYS A 21 -13.56 -5.02 6.66
CA LYS A 21 -14.63 -6.02 6.70
C LYS A 21 -14.23 -7.30 5.97
N VAL A 22 -13.68 -7.17 4.76
CA VAL A 22 -13.21 -8.32 3.96
C VAL A 22 -12.12 -9.09 4.71
N PHE A 23 -11.20 -8.40 5.40
CA PHE A 23 -10.14 -9.02 6.19
C PHE A 23 -10.66 -10.00 7.25
N GLU A 24 -11.83 -9.74 7.86
CA GLU A 24 -12.42 -10.63 8.86
C GLU A 24 -12.79 -12.00 8.28
N PHE A 25 -13.17 -12.04 6.99
CA PHE A 25 -13.61 -13.24 6.27
C PHE A 25 -12.49 -14.00 5.54
N VAL A 26 -11.28 -13.46 5.48
CA VAL A 26 -10.15 -14.19 4.89
C VAL A 26 -9.75 -15.33 5.85
N PRO A 27 -9.66 -16.59 5.42
CA PRO A 27 -9.22 -17.70 6.28
C PRO A 27 -7.76 -17.54 6.77
N ILE A 28 -7.47 -18.13 7.95
CA ILE A 28 -6.12 -18.15 8.54
C ILE A 28 -5.36 -19.43 8.16
N GLN A 29 -6.05 -20.58 8.15
CA GLN A 29 -5.44 -21.89 7.92
C GLN A 29 -5.38 -22.27 6.44
N ASP A 30 -6.44 -21.95 5.68
CA ASP A 30 -6.57 -22.31 4.26
C ASP A 30 -6.46 -21.09 3.35
N ALA A 31 -6.10 -21.28 2.09
CA ALA A 31 -6.09 -20.22 1.09
C ALA A 31 -7.40 -20.24 0.28
N TRP A 32 -8.19 -19.16 0.34
CA TRP A 32 -9.48 -19.06 -0.34
C TRP A 32 -9.43 -18.15 -1.55
N SER A 33 -10.27 -18.43 -2.54
CA SER A 33 -10.38 -17.56 -3.72
C SER A 33 -11.12 -16.26 -3.38
N THR A 34 -10.95 -15.24 -4.22
CA THR A 34 -11.74 -14.00 -4.13
C THR A 34 -13.25 -14.26 -4.11
N HIS A 35 -13.71 -15.28 -4.84
CA HIS A 35 -15.13 -15.62 -4.92
C HIS A 35 -15.64 -16.23 -3.61
N ASP A 36 -14.86 -17.11 -2.99
CA ASP A 36 -15.21 -17.74 -1.70
C ASP A 36 -15.28 -16.70 -0.58
N ILE A 37 -14.32 -15.78 -0.55
CA ILE A 37 -14.28 -14.68 0.43
C ILE A 37 -15.46 -13.72 0.20
N HIS A 38 -15.78 -13.40 -1.06
CA HIS A 38 -16.94 -12.58 -1.40
C HIS A 38 -18.24 -13.23 -0.97
N ASN A 39 -18.47 -14.50 -1.31
CA ASN A 39 -19.66 -15.24 -0.90
C ASN A 39 -19.78 -15.30 0.63
N ALA A 40 -18.70 -15.60 1.36
CA ALA A 40 -18.71 -15.60 2.82
C ALA A 40 -19.08 -14.23 3.41
N SER A 41 -18.55 -13.14 2.83
CA SER A 41 -18.85 -11.78 3.28
C SER A 41 -20.30 -11.33 3.02
N VAL A 42 -20.90 -11.82 1.92
CA VAL A 42 -22.30 -11.55 1.55
C VAL A 42 -23.24 -12.39 2.40
N THR A 43 -22.95 -13.69 2.59
CA THR A 43 -23.72 -14.58 3.47
C THR A 43 -23.75 -14.08 4.91
N ALA A 44 -22.65 -13.51 5.39
CA ALA A 44 -22.57 -12.90 6.72
C ALA A 44 -23.16 -11.48 6.80
N ASN A 45 -23.75 -10.97 5.71
CA ASN A 45 -24.31 -9.62 5.58
C ASN A 45 -23.34 -8.49 5.97
N ALA A 46 -22.03 -8.74 5.91
CA ALA A 46 -21.01 -7.79 6.33
C ALA A 46 -20.74 -6.73 5.26
N THR A 47 -20.83 -7.11 3.98
CA THR A 47 -20.64 -6.24 2.83
C THR A 47 -21.56 -6.63 1.67
N GLY A 48 -22.41 -5.71 1.20
CA GLY A 48 -23.18 -5.84 -0.04
C GLY A 48 -22.42 -5.38 -1.29
N VAL A 49 -21.08 -5.37 -1.23
CA VAL A 49 -20.23 -4.75 -2.25
C VAL A 49 -19.92 -5.76 -3.36
N SER A 50 -19.74 -5.28 -4.60
CA SER A 50 -19.45 -6.11 -5.76
C SER A 50 -18.14 -6.90 -5.62
N SER A 51 -18.06 -8.05 -6.28
CA SER A 51 -16.86 -8.91 -6.30
C SER A 51 -15.59 -8.17 -6.75
N TYR A 52 -15.73 -7.16 -7.63
CA TYR A 52 -14.63 -6.30 -8.07
C TYR A 52 -14.04 -5.47 -6.92
N ALA A 53 -14.89 -4.89 -6.06
CA ALA A 53 -14.45 -4.13 -4.91
C ALA A 53 -13.76 -5.01 -3.86
N VAL A 54 -14.25 -6.25 -3.67
CA VAL A 54 -13.59 -7.24 -2.80
C VAL A 54 -12.21 -7.60 -3.35
N ARG A 55 -12.08 -7.83 -4.67
CA ARG A 55 -10.78 -8.07 -5.31
C ARG A 55 -9.81 -6.91 -5.08
N ARG A 56 -10.27 -5.67 -5.27
CA ARG A 56 -9.47 -4.46 -5.02
C ARG A 56 -9.03 -4.37 -3.56
N ALA A 57 -9.95 -4.60 -2.63
CA ALA A 57 -9.67 -4.60 -1.20
C ALA A 57 -8.66 -5.71 -0.79
N LEU A 58 -8.74 -6.89 -1.40
CA LEU A 58 -7.73 -7.96 -1.19
C LEU A 58 -6.36 -7.55 -1.72
N GLY A 59 -6.29 -6.83 -2.83
CA GLY A 59 -5.05 -6.21 -3.32
C GLY A 59 -4.46 -5.22 -2.32
N GLU A 60 -5.28 -4.29 -1.81
CA GLU A 60 -4.87 -3.30 -0.79
C GLU A 60 -4.35 -3.98 0.50
N LEU A 61 -5.02 -5.04 0.95
CA LEU A 61 -4.60 -5.83 2.12
C LEU A 61 -3.30 -6.60 1.89
N LYS A 62 -3.07 -7.10 0.67
CA LYS A 62 -1.84 -7.79 0.27
C LYS A 62 -0.67 -6.81 0.20
N ASP A 63 -0.87 -5.66 -0.43
CA ASP A 63 0.16 -4.62 -0.59
C ASP A 63 0.58 -4.04 0.77
N ALA A 64 -0.36 -3.93 1.71
CA ALA A 64 -0.07 -3.55 3.09
C ALA A 64 0.53 -4.69 3.93
N GLY A 65 0.63 -5.90 3.37
CA GLY A 65 1.25 -7.06 4.00
C GLY A 65 0.38 -7.75 5.06
N LEU A 66 -0.92 -7.46 5.15
CA LEU A 66 -1.81 -8.10 6.13
C LEU A 66 -2.24 -9.51 5.72
N ILE A 67 -2.30 -9.78 4.42
CA ILE A 67 -2.65 -11.08 3.85
C ILE A 67 -1.58 -11.53 2.86
N ARG A 68 -1.45 -12.85 2.70
CA ARG A 68 -0.57 -13.47 1.71
C ARG A 68 -1.38 -14.08 0.59
N GLU A 69 -0.73 -14.23 -0.56
CA GLU A 69 -1.25 -14.93 -1.73
C GLU A 69 -0.30 -16.11 -2.02
N PRO A 70 -0.51 -17.28 -1.37
CA PRO A 70 0.37 -18.44 -1.55
C PRO A 70 0.29 -19.02 -2.97
N VAL A 71 -0.89 -18.91 -3.59
CA VAL A 71 -1.18 -19.36 -4.95
C VAL A 71 -1.92 -18.22 -5.65
N GLY A 72 -1.55 -17.92 -6.90
CA GLY A 72 -2.19 -16.85 -7.67
C GLY A 72 -3.72 -16.93 -7.63
N GLY A 73 -4.37 -15.90 -7.08
CA GLY A 73 -5.81 -15.80 -6.90
C GLY A 73 -6.38 -16.41 -5.61
N LYS A 74 -5.53 -16.95 -4.71
CA LYS A 74 -5.94 -17.47 -3.39
C LYS A 74 -5.27 -16.72 -2.26
N PHE A 75 -6.07 -16.25 -1.31
CA PHE A 75 -5.65 -15.37 -0.23
C PHE A 75 -5.75 -16.08 1.13
N GLN A 76 -4.76 -15.83 1.98
CA GLN A 76 -4.67 -16.39 3.32
C GLN A 76 -4.13 -15.34 4.29
N ARG A 77 -4.69 -15.27 5.50
CA ARG A 77 -4.14 -14.46 6.59
C ARG A 77 -2.96 -15.17 7.23
N ASP A 78 -1.92 -14.42 7.57
CA ASP A 78 -0.95 -14.91 8.56
C ASP A 78 -1.64 -15.01 9.91
N ALA A 79 -1.41 -16.12 10.62
CA ALA A 79 -1.74 -16.20 12.04
C ALA A 79 -0.84 -15.22 12.81
N ALA A 80 -1.28 -13.96 12.93
CA ALA A 80 -0.82 -13.15 14.05
C ALA A 80 -1.21 -13.93 15.30
N THR A 81 -0.21 -14.36 16.05
CA THR A 81 -0.33 -15.23 17.24
C THR A 81 -1.22 -14.56 18.29
N GLN A 82 -2.54 -14.72 18.14
CA GLN A 82 -3.49 -14.56 19.21
C GLN A 82 -3.64 -15.93 19.87
N LYS A 83 -3.10 -16.01 21.09
CA LYS A 83 -3.61 -16.90 22.11
C LYS A 83 -5.05 -16.46 22.43
N THR A 84 -6.02 -16.90 21.65
CA THR A 84 -7.41 -16.91 22.11
C THR A 84 -7.60 -18.16 22.96
N LYS A 85 -7.79 -17.96 24.26
CA LYS A 85 -8.22 -18.99 25.20
C LYS A 85 -9.50 -19.65 24.69
N LYS A 86 -9.45 -20.94 24.31
CA LYS A 86 -10.14 -22.07 24.97
C LYS A 86 -9.93 -23.39 24.21
N GLU A 87 -9.36 -24.33 24.95
CA GLU A 87 -9.41 -25.80 24.88
C GLU A 87 -8.74 -26.59 23.73
N PRO A 88 -8.19 -27.77 24.06
CA PRO A 88 -6.91 -28.22 23.54
C PRO A 88 -7.06 -29.38 22.57
N VAL A 89 -6.21 -29.43 21.55
CA VAL A 89 -5.81 -30.69 20.93
C VAL A 89 -4.29 -30.67 20.71
N MET A 90 -3.66 -31.73 21.21
CA MET A 90 -2.23 -31.99 21.26
C MET A 90 -1.55 -32.11 19.89
N ASN A 91 -0.21 -32.01 19.95
CA ASN A 91 0.84 -32.42 19.00
C ASN A 91 1.34 -31.29 18.10
N GLN A 92 2.63 -30.99 17.95
CA GLN A 92 3.86 -31.65 18.40
C GLN A 92 5.04 -30.65 18.31
N VAL A 93 6.13 -31.02 18.99
CA VAL A 93 7.38 -30.31 19.26
C VAL A 93 8.14 -29.81 18.01
N ALA A 94 8.59 -28.54 18.03
CA ALA A 94 9.85 -28.13 17.39
C ALA A 94 10.45 -26.88 18.09
N LYS A 95 11.76 -26.94 18.34
CA LYS A 95 12.57 -26.14 19.28
C LYS A 95 12.67 -24.64 18.88
N PRO A 96 12.67 -23.69 19.84
CA PRO A 96 12.91 -22.28 19.52
C PRO A 96 14.41 -21.98 19.58
N ASN A 97 14.99 -21.54 18.47
CA ASN A 97 16.27 -20.84 18.47
C ASN A 97 15.97 -19.35 18.68
N VAL A 98 16.02 -18.91 19.95
CA VAL A 98 15.74 -17.52 20.35
C VAL A 98 17.03 -16.71 20.19
N VAL A 99 17.12 -15.94 19.12
CA VAL A 99 18.09 -14.84 19.04
C VAL A 99 17.60 -13.75 19.99
N ALA A 100 18.41 -13.47 21.00
CA ALA A 100 18.11 -12.51 22.07
C ALA A 100 17.90 -11.10 21.50
N ILE A 101 16.64 -10.67 21.41
CA ILE A 101 16.30 -9.25 21.25
C ILE A 101 16.49 -8.62 22.63
N LYS A 102 17.51 -7.77 22.77
CA LYS A 102 17.72 -6.97 23.97
C LYS A 102 16.46 -6.14 24.21
N LYS A 103 15.74 -6.49 25.27
CA LYS A 103 14.58 -5.78 25.78
C LYS A 103 15.02 -4.36 26.17
N PRO A 104 14.36 -3.29 25.71
CA PRO A 104 14.65 -1.96 26.21
C PRO A 104 14.33 -1.92 27.71
N GLU A 105 15.27 -1.39 28.50
CA GLU A 105 15.14 -1.25 29.94
C GLU A 105 14.16 -0.10 30.25
N GLY A 106 12.87 -0.43 30.31
CA GLY A 106 11.85 0.48 30.82
C GLY A 106 11.08 1.27 29.76
N ALA A 107 9.91 1.79 30.16
CA ALA A 107 8.96 2.46 29.29
C ALA A 107 9.52 3.77 28.68
N LEU A 108 10.46 4.43 29.38
CA LEU A 108 11.07 5.68 28.92
C LEU A 108 12.05 5.46 27.76
N ASP A 109 12.85 4.38 27.79
CA ASP A 109 13.75 4.03 26.68
C ASP A 109 12.98 3.62 25.42
N ALA A 110 11.86 2.91 25.59
CA ALA A 110 10.97 2.59 24.48
C ALA A 110 10.33 3.86 23.86
N LEU A 111 9.91 4.82 24.68
CA LEU A 111 9.38 6.11 24.23
C LEU A 111 10.45 6.95 23.52
N ALA A 112 11.69 6.96 24.01
CA ALA A 112 12.80 7.64 23.38
C ALA A 112 13.11 7.04 21.99
N ALA A 113 13.12 5.71 21.87
CA ALA A 113 13.31 5.01 20.60
C ALA A 113 12.18 5.34 19.60
N LEU A 114 10.92 5.27 20.01
CA LEU A 114 9.76 5.64 19.19
C LEU A 114 9.80 7.11 18.75
N SER A 115 10.22 8.00 19.64
CA SER A 115 10.38 9.43 19.32
C SER A 115 11.47 9.63 18.26
N GLY A 116 12.59 8.91 18.37
CA GLY A 116 13.65 8.92 17.37
C GLY A 116 13.21 8.39 16.01
N GLU A 117 12.40 7.33 15.99
CA GLU A 117 11.82 6.79 14.75
C GLU A 117 10.90 7.81 14.05
N VAL A 118 10.06 8.53 14.81
CA VAL A 118 9.17 9.56 14.26
C VAL A 118 9.96 10.74 13.68
N VAL A 119 11.00 11.20 14.37
CA VAL A 119 11.87 12.28 13.87
C VAL A 119 12.57 11.85 12.58
N ASN A 120 13.15 10.66 12.55
CA ASN A 120 13.84 10.15 11.37
C ASN A 120 12.90 9.98 10.17
N LEU A 121 11.66 9.52 10.41
CA LEU A 121 10.64 9.43 9.38
C LEU A 121 10.25 10.81 8.85
N SER A 122 10.14 11.80 9.73
CA SER A 122 9.79 13.19 9.37
C SER A 122 10.88 13.84 8.51
N ASP A 123 12.15 13.58 8.84
CA ASP A 123 13.30 14.04 8.06
C ASP A 123 13.34 13.41 6.66
N GLU A 124 13.14 12.09 6.58
CA GLU A 124 13.11 11.38 5.30
C GLU A 124 11.94 11.86 4.42
N PHE A 125 10.77 12.04 5.02
CA PHE A 125 9.60 12.58 4.31
C PHE A 125 9.87 14.00 3.81
N SER A 126 10.47 14.86 4.64
CA SER A 126 10.83 16.23 4.27
C SER A 126 11.83 16.27 3.11
N LYS A 127 12.83 15.38 3.12
CA LYS A 127 13.80 15.25 2.01
C LYS A 127 13.10 14.83 0.72
N ARG A 128 12.22 13.83 0.78
CA ARG A 128 11.44 13.38 -0.39
C ARG A 128 10.54 14.48 -0.94
N MET A 129 9.87 15.22 -0.06
CA MET A 129 9.00 16.32 -0.46
C MET A 129 9.79 17.43 -1.16
N LYS A 130 10.96 17.80 -0.64
CA LYS A 130 11.85 18.78 -1.28
C LYS A 130 12.35 18.31 -2.65
N SER A 131 12.74 17.04 -2.76
CA SER A 131 13.16 16.46 -4.04
C SER A 131 12.03 16.46 -5.07
N MET A 132 10.80 16.15 -4.64
CA MET A 132 9.64 16.21 -5.52
C MET A 132 9.35 17.63 -6.00
N ALA A 133 9.43 18.62 -5.11
CA ALA A 133 9.25 20.03 -5.48
C ALA A 133 10.28 20.48 -6.54
N ALA A 134 11.56 20.14 -6.35
CA ALA A 134 12.62 20.46 -7.30
C ALA A 134 12.36 19.85 -8.69
N ARG A 135 11.88 18.59 -8.74
CA ARG A 135 11.51 17.94 -10.01
C ARG A 135 10.32 18.60 -10.68
N ILE A 136 9.34 19.07 -9.91
CA ILE A 136 8.19 19.81 -10.46
C ILE A 136 8.66 21.14 -11.07
N GLU A 137 9.55 21.85 -10.39
CA GLU A 137 10.14 23.10 -10.90
C GLU A 137 10.91 22.85 -12.21
N GLU A 138 11.74 21.81 -12.26
CA GLU A 138 12.49 21.41 -13.46
C GLU A 138 11.56 21.07 -14.63
N VAL A 139 10.51 20.27 -14.39
CA VAL A 139 9.53 19.93 -15.42
C VAL A 139 8.76 21.18 -15.88
N ALA A 140 8.40 22.08 -14.97
CA ALA A 140 7.73 23.32 -15.31
C ALA A 140 8.61 24.23 -16.21
N LEU A 141 9.91 24.33 -15.91
CA LEU A 141 10.89 25.03 -16.75
C LEU A 141 10.99 24.40 -18.15
N SER A 142 11.08 23.07 -18.23
CA SER A 142 11.14 22.35 -19.52
C SER A 142 9.89 22.59 -20.35
N VAL A 143 8.69 22.50 -19.75
CA VAL A 143 7.42 22.73 -20.44
C VAL A 143 7.30 24.17 -20.93
N ALA A 144 7.75 25.15 -20.13
CA ALA A 144 7.76 26.55 -20.56
C ALA A 144 8.68 26.76 -21.78
N ALA A 145 9.88 26.17 -21.78
CA ALA A 145 10.81 26.23 -22.91
C ALA A 145 10.25 25.54 -24.17
N GLU A 146 9.60 24.38 -24.01
CA GLU A 146 8.93 23.68 -25.13
C GLU A 146 7.79 24.51 -25.72
N GLN A 147 6.98 25.16 -24.87
CA GLN A 147 5.88 26.03 -25.33
C GLN A 147 6.40 27.22 -26.14
N GLU A 148 7.47 27.86 -25.70
CA GLU A 148 8.10 28.97 -26.43
C GLU A 148 8.66 28.51 -27.78
N SER A 149 9.41 27.39 -27.79
CA SER A 149 9.95 26.81 -29.03
C SER A 149 8.84 26.42 -30.02
N ASN A 150 7.76 25.83 -29.54
CA ASN A 150 6.62 25.44 -30.37
C ASN A 150 5.89 26.68 -30.93
N ALA A 151 5.74 27.75 -30.14
CA ALA A 151 5.17 29.00 -30.61
C ALA A 151 6.00 29.62 -31.75
N GLU A 152 7.33 29.61 -31.63
CA GLU A 152 8.22 30.07 -32.70
C GLU A 152 8.11 29.21 -33.98
N ALA A 153 8.11 27.89 -33.83
CA ALA A 153 7.99 26.96 -34.95
C ALA A 153 6.65 27.15 -35.69
N LEU A 154 5.55 27.28 -34.95
CA LEU A 154 4.24 27.59 -35.51
C LEU A 154 4.22 28.95 -36.23
N GLY A 155 4.92 29.96 -35.68
CA GLY A 155 5.09 31.26 -36.34
C GLY A 155 5.78 31.14 -37.70
N LYS A 156 6.90 30.42 -37.77
CA LYS A 156 7.66 30.16 -39.01
C LYS A 156 6.82 29.36 -40.02
N LEU A 157 6.10 28.34 -39.56
CA LEU A 157 5.20 27.55 -40.43
C LEU A 157 4.11 28.42 -41.05
N LYS A 158 3.49 29.33 -40.29
CA LYS A 158 2.50 30.28 -40.82
C LYS A 158 3.11 31.22 -41.86
N GLN A 159 4.32 31.72 -41.62
CA GLN A 159 5.04 32.56 -42.60
C GLN A 159 5.31 31.81 -43.89
N LEU A 160 5.81 30.57 -43.82
CA LEU A 160 6.03 29.73 -44.99
C LEU A 160 4.72 29.45 -45.75
N GLN A 161 3.64 29.15 -45.03
CA GLN A 161 2.32 28.95 -45.64
C GLN A 161 1.82 30.21 -46.36
N ALA A 162 2.06 31.40 -45.79
CA ALA A 162 1.70 32.67 -46.42
C ALA A 162 2.51 32.92 -47.71
N LEU A 163 3.81 32.65 -47.70
CA LEU A 163 4.68 32.78 -48.87
C LEU A 163 4.26 31.81 -49.99
N LEU A 164 4.02 30.54 -49.66
CA LEU A 164 3.56 29.55 -50.64
C LEU A 164 2.21 29.92 -51.24
N LYS A 165 1.27 30.44 -50.44
CA LYS A 165 0.00 30.94 -50.96
C LYS A 165 0.18 32.14 -51.88
N GLY A 166 1.08 33.08 -51.55
CA GLY A 166 1.36 34.26 -52.36
C GLY A 166 2.08 33.95 -53.69
N MET A 167 2.75 32.78 -53.80
CA MET A 167 3.34 32.31 -55.06
C MET A 167 2.36 31.51 -55.93
N ALA A 168 1.29 30.98 -55.34
CA ALA A 168 0.25 30.21 -56.04
C ALA A 168 -0.89 31.09 -56.59
N SER A 169 -0.85 32.40 -56.33
CA SER A 169 -1.76 33.45 -56.82
C SER A 169 -1.05 34.35 -57.82
#